data_AF-A0A7R9LMJ0-F1
#
_entry.id   AF-A0A7R9LMJ0-F1
#
_cell.length_a   1.000
_cell.length_b   1.000
_cell.length_c   1.000
_cell.angle_alpha   90.00
_cell.angle_beta   90.00
_cell.angle_gamma   90.00
#
_symmetry.space_group_name_H-M   'P 1'
#
loop_
_entity.id
_entity.type
_entity.pdbx_description
1 polymer ?
#
loop_
_entity_poly.entity_id
_entity_poly.type
_entity_poly.pdbx_seq_one_letter_code
_entity_poly.pdbx_strand_id
1 'polypeptide(L)'
;IDTYVRIEFPFPNDNSPSARTKTVKNSVNPVFNETFKFEIDRKSRQLPRTFKRHPLKLELMSKGGFLRSDALIGTALIKLTDFETKCTIHESFALTEGRKAVGGRIEAKVRIREPLLAKQVEEVKEKWLVFV
;
A
#
# COMPACT_ATOMS: atom_id res chain seq x y z
N ILE A 1 4.23 0.75 23.58
CA ILE A 1 4.47 1.76 22.53
C ILE A 1 3.16 2.03 21.85
N ASP A 2 2.87 3.30 21.58
CA ASP A 2 1.66 3.72 20.89
C ASP A 2 2.03 3.94 19.42
N THR A 3 1.40 3.23 18.51
CA THR A 3 1.82 3.21 17.10
C THR A 3 0.70 3.59 16.17
N TYR A 4 1.03 4.20 15.04
CA TYR A 4 0.13 4.41 13.91
C TYR A 4 0.90 4.27 12.60
N VAL A 5 0.19 4.03 11.51
CA VAL A 5 0.80 3.96 10.17
C VAL A 5 0.40 5.21 9.40
N ARG A 6 1.39 5.88 8.81
CA ARG A 6 1.20 6.91 7.81
C ARG A 6 1.40 6.31 6.43
N ILE A 7 0.53 6.67 5.51
CA ILE A 7 0.49 6.19 4.13
C ILE A 7 0.75 7.38 3.23
N GLU A 8 1.71 7.26 2.34
CA GLU A 8 2.04 8.27 1.33
C GLU A 8 1.86 7.64 -0.05
N PHE A 9 0.79 8.06 -0.75
CA PHE A 9 0.43 7.53 -2.05
C PHE A 9 1.12 8.35 -3.15
N PRO A 10 1.83 7.70 -4.11
CA PRO A 10 2.77 8.40 -4.99
C PRO A 10 2.12 9.18 -6.15
N PHE A 11 0.79 9.27 -6.23
CA PHE A 11 0.07 9.89 -7.35
C PHE A 11 -1.08 10.78 -6.85
N PRO A 12 -1.30 11.98 -7.45
CA PRO A 12 -0.48 12.64 -8.46
C PRO A 12 0.85 13.15 -7.90
N ASN A 13 1.91 13.19 -8.72
CA ASN A 13 3.27 13.50 -8.27
C ASN A 13 3.39 14.87 -7.58
N ASP A 14 2.65 15.87 -8.09
CA ASP A 14 2.71 17.25 -7.59
C ASP A 14 1.97 17.45 -6.26
N ASN A 15 1.07 16.54 -5.90
CA ASN A 15 0.31 16.58 -4.66
C ASN A 15 0.01 15.16 -4.19
N SER A 16 1.05 14.47 -3.73
CA SER A 16 0.96 13.08 -3.27
C SER A 16 0.05 13.00 -2.03
N PRO A 17 -1.13 12.38 -2.12
CA PRO A 17 -2.06 12.34 -1.01
C PRO A 17 -1.50 11.44 0.10
N SER A 18 -1.71 11.85 1.34
CA SER A 18 -1.32 11.07 2.50
C SER A 18 -2.51 10.79 3.41
N ALA A 19 -2.44 9.64 4.08
CA ALA A 19 -3.42 9.22 5.07
C ALA A 19 -2.71 8.71 6.33
N ARG A 20 -3.43 8.62 7.43
CA ARG A 20 -2.91 8.02 8.67
C ARG A 20 -3.97 7.17 9.33
N THR A 21 -3.56 6.09 9.96
CA THR A 21 -4.42 5.29 10.82
C THR A 21 -4.64 5.98 12.17
N LYS A 22 -5.62 5.51 12.91
CA LYS A 22 -5.73 5.72 14.34
C LYS A 22 -4.52 5.13 15.05
N THR A 23 -4.24 5.71 16.22
CA THR A 23 -3.18 5.22 17.09
C THR A 23 -3.67 4.02 17.87
N VAL A 24 -2.99 2.90 17.73
CA VAL A 24 -3.15 1.72 18.58
C VAL A 24 -2.20 1.87 19.76
N LYS A 25 -2.74 1.80 20.97
CA LYS A 25 -1.96 2.00 22.20
C LYS A 25 -1.42 0.69 22.74
N ASN A 26 -0.24 0.74 23.34
CA ASN A 26 0.35 -0.35 24.12
C ASN A 26 0.33 -1.75 23.47
N SER A 27 0.63 -1.84 22.17
CA SER A 27 0.73 -3.13 21.47
C SER A 27 2.05 -3.28 20.73
N VAL A 28 2.62 -4.48 20.79
CA VAL A 28 3.81 -4.88 20.02
C VAL A 28 3.42 -5.43 18.63
N ASN A 29 2.19 -5.95 18.52
CA ASN A 29 1.59 -6.43 17.28
C ASN A 29 0.29 -5.64 17.01
N PRO A 30 0.39 -4.35 16.66
CA PRO A 30 -0.78 -3.50 16.49
C PRO A 30 -1.62 -3.94 15.28
N VAL A 31 -2.93 -4.08 15.48
CA VAL A 31 -3.90 -4.36 14.41
C VAL A 31 -4.64 -3.08 14.11
N PHE A 32 -4.37 -2.49 12.94
CA PHE A 32 -4.97 -1.21 12.53
C PHE A 32 -6.33 -1.37 11.85
N ASN A 33 -6.47 -2.36 10.94
CA ASN A 33 -7.71 -2.68 10.21
C ASN A 33 -8.43 -1.47 9.57
N GLU A 34 -7.68 -0.48 9.10
CA GLU A 34 -8.23 0.70 8.42
C GLU A 34 -8.03 0.60 6.91
N THR A 35 -9.03 1.06 6.16
CA THR A 35 -9.01 1.09 4.70
C THR A 35 -9.08 2.52 4.20
N PHE A 36 -8.16 2.89 3.33
CA PHE A 36 -8.11 4.20 2.68
C PHE A 36 -8.37 4.04 1.18
N LYS A 37 -9.08 5.01 0.61
CA LYS A 37 -9.33 5.08 -0.83
C LYS A 37 -8.61 6.31 -1.38
N PHE A 38 -7.76 6.09 -2.37
CA PHE A 38 -7.10 7.15 -3.11
C PHE A 38 -7.71 7.19 -4.51
N GLU A 39 -8.06 8.39 -4.96
CA GLU A 39 -8.55 8.58 -6.32
C GLU A 39 -7.40 8.57 -7.31
N ILE A 40 -7.61 7.93 -8.45
CA ILE A 40 -6.63 7.84 -9.54
C ILE A 40 -7.28 8.27 -10.85
N ASP A 41 -6.59 9.10 -11.62
CA ASP A 41 -6.98 9.38 -13.00
C ASP A 41 -6.36 8.33 -13.92
N ARG A 42 -7.18 7.36 -14.33
CA ARG A 42 -6.78 6.28 -15.24
C ARG A 42 -6.44 6.77 -16.66
N LYS A 43 -6.95 7.93 -17.08
CA LYS A 43 -6.65 8.50 -18.40
C LYS A 43 -5.27 9.17 -18.41
N SER A 44 -4.73 9.49 -17.24
CA SER A 44 -3.42 10.09 -17.11
C SER A 44 -2.33 9.15 -17.60
N ARG A 45 -1.58 9.60 -18.61
CA ARG A 45 -0.38 8.89 -19.11
C ARG A 45 0.73 8.78 -18.07
N GLN A 46 0.65 9.55 -16.97
CA GLN A 46 1.62 9.50 -15.88
C GLN A 46 1.35 8.37 -14.90
N LEU A 47 0.09 7.95 -14.72
CA LEU A 47 -0.29 6.94 -13.73
C LEU A 47 0.51 5.63 -13.87
N PRO A 48 0.61 4.99 -15.07
CA PRO A 48 1.40 3.77 -15.21
C PRO A 48 2.90 4.00 -14.97
N ARG A 49 3.43 5.17 -15.34
CA ARG A 49 4.85 5.52 -15.13
C ARG A 49 5.15 5.70 -13.64
N THR A 50 4.25 6.35 -12.91
CA THR A 50 4.36 6.54 -11.47
C THR A 50 4.32 5.21 -10.73
N PHE A 51 3.39 4.31 -11.07
CA PHE A 51 3.28 3.00 -10.43
C PHE A 51 4.50 2.09 -10.70
N LYS A 52 5.16 2.26 -11.86
CA LYS A 52 6.42 1.59 -12.18
C LYS A 52 7.62 2.10 -11.38
N ARG A 53 7.67 3.42 -11.13
CA ARG A 53 8.85 4.09 -10.56
C ARG A 53 8.77 4.29 -9.05
N HIS A 54 7.57 4.57 -8.54
CA HIS A 54 7.36 5.01 -7.17
C HIS A 54 6.52 3.98 -6.41
N PRO A 55 7.05 3.42 -5.31
CA PRO A 55 6.28 2.53 -4.46
C PRO A 55 5.25 3.31 -3.62
N LEU A 56 4.23 2.62 -3.15
CA LEU A 56 3.40 3.09 -2.04
C LEU A 56 4.24 2.98 -0.77
N LYS A 57 4.35 4.08 -0.04
CA LYS A 57 5.18 4.17 1.17
C LYS A 57 4.31 4.11 2.41
N LEU A 58 4.64 3.18 3.30
CA LEU A 58 4.05 3.02 4.62
C LEU A 58 5.10 3.35 5.67
N GLU A 59 4.82 4.34 6.52
CA GLU A 59 5.67 4.72 7.63
C GLU A 59 5.02 4.27 8.94
N LEU A 60 5.67 3.37 9.66
CA LEU A 60 5.26 3.00 11.00
C LEU A 60 5.83 4.03 11.98
N MET A 61 4.94 4.75 12.66
CA MET A 61 5.29 5.83 13.58
C MET A 61 4.97 5.44 15.01
N SER A 62 5.86 5.78 15.94
CA SER A 62 5.59 5.83 17.37
C SER A 62 5.02 7.19 17.73
N LYS A 63 3.83 7.21 18.34
CA LYS A 63 3.24 8.43 18.87
C LYS A 63 4.00 8.90 20.11
N GLY A 64 4.42 10.15 20.11
CA GLY A 64 5.03 10.81 21.25
C GLY A 64 4.01 11.09 22.36
N GLY A 65 4.49 11.09 23.60
CA GLY A 65 3.69 11.55 24.75
C GLY A 65 3.53 13.08 24.78
N PHE A 66 3.10 13.61 25.91
CA PHE A 66 2.97 15.07 26.10
C PHE A 66 4.29 15.80 25.79
N LEU A 67 4.23 16.79 24.88
CA LEU A 67 5.37 17.59 24.39
C LEU A 67 6.51 16.81 23.70
N ARG A 68 6.33 15.53 23.37
CA ARG A 68 7.31 14.74 22.61
C ARG A 68 6.84 14.58 21.17
N SER A 69 7.75 14.75 20.21
CA SER A 69 7.47 14.49 18.81
C SER A 69 7.26 13.01 18.54
N ASP A 70 6.49 12.70 17.51
CA ASP A 70 6.37 11.34 16.98
C ASP A 70 7.71 10.90 16.38
N ALA A 71 8.02 9.61 16.48
CA ALA A 71 9.27 9.03 16.00
C ALA A 71 9.00 7.98 14.92
N LEU A 72 9.78 7.97 13.84
CA LEU A 72 9.72 6.94 12.82
C LEU A 72 10.32 5.65 13.37
N ILE A 73 9.55 4.56 13.35
CA ILE A 73 10.03 3.22 13.70
C ILE A 73 10.65 2.55 12.47
N GLY A 74 9.99 2.69 11.32
CA GLY A 74 10.47 2.12 10.07
C GLY A 74 9.53 2.36 8.90
N THR A 75 10.03 2.08 7.70
CA THR A 75 9.33 2.27 6.44
C THR A 75 9.21 0.96 5.67
N ALA A 76 8.05 0.74 5.08
CA ALA A 76 7.81 -0.34 4.13
C ALA A 76 7.43 0.26 2.78
N LEU A 77 8.06 -0.27 1.72
CA LEU A 77 7.85 0.17 0.34
C LEU A 77 7.14 -0.94 -0.44
N ILE A 78 5.91 -0.67 -0.86
CA ILE A 78 5.09 -1.61 -1.63
C ILE A 78 5.21 -1.24 -3.11
N LYS A 79 5.79 -2.13 -3.92
CA LYS A 79 5.90 -1.92 -5.36
C LYS A 79 4.51 -2.02 -6.00
N LEU A 80 4.15 -1.03 -6.79
CA LEU A 80 2.85 -0.95 -7.46
C LEU A 80 2.87 -1.55 -8.87
N THR A 81 4.01 -2.08 -9.32
CA THR A 81 4.21 -2.74 -10.62
C THR A 81 3.28 -3.93 -10.82
N ASP A 82 2.93 -4.64 -9.75
CA ASP A 82 2.04 -5.80 -9.80
C ASP A 82 0.62 -5.44 -10.26
N PHE A 83 0.21 -4.16 -10.14
CA PHE A 83 -1.08 -3.68 -10.65
C PHE A 83 -1.15 -3.58 -12.18
N GLU A 84 -0.07 -3.86 -12.90
CA GLU A 84 -0.10 -4.02 -14.34
C GLU A 84 -0.87 -5.28 -14.77
N THR A 85 -0.83 -6.34 -13.96
CA THR A 85 -1.37 -7.66 -14.29
C THR A 85 -2.33 -8.21 -13.22
N LYS A 86 -2.18 -7.81 -11.96
CA LYS A 86 -3.00 -8.25 -10.82
C LYS A 86 -3.90 -7.13 -10.31
N CYS A 87 -5.00 -7.47 -9.66
CA CYS A 87 -5.88 -6.50 -9.01
C CYS A 87 -5.60 -6.33 -7.50
N THR A 88 -4.85 -7.24 -6.89
CA THR A 88 -4.67 -7.30 -5.43
C THR A 88 -3.23 -7.65 -5.09
N ILE A 89 -2.66 -6.90 -4.16
CA ILE A 89 -1.38 -7.17 -3.50
C ILE A 89 -1.72 -7.38 -2.03
N HIS A 90 -1.41 -8.54 -1.47
CA HIS A 90 -1.63 -8.84 -0.06
C HIS A 90 -0.45 -9.63 0.49
N GLU A 91 0.48 -8.91 1.11
CA GLU A 91 1.74 -9.49 1.57
C GLU A 91 2.19 -8.83 2.88
N SER A 92 3.16 -9.48 3.51
CA SER A 92 3.87 -8.93 4.67
C SER A 92 5.17 -8.30 4.20
N PHE A 93 5.39 -7.03 4.51
CA PHE A 93 6.55 -6.24 4.10
C PHE A 93 7.48 -5.98 5.28
N ALA A 94 8.79 -6.13 5.07
CA ALA A 94 9.78 -5.85 6.11
C ALA A 94 9.94 -4.33 6.32
N LEU A 95 10.11 -3.93 7.57
CA LEU A 95 10.37 -2.53 7.92
C LEU A 95 11.87 -2.22 7.78
N THR A 96 12.14 -1.07 7.17
CA THR A 96 13.49 -0.57 6.89
C THR A 96 13.63 0.91 7.24
N GLU A 97 14.81 1.32 7.66
CA GLU A 97 15.21 2.71 7.81
C GLU A 97 16.33 2.99 6.80
N GLY A 98 15.96 3.64 5.69
CA GLY A 98 16.86 3.77 4.54
C GLY A 98 17.22 2.41 3.95
N ARG A 99 18.50 2.01 4.07
CA ARG A 99 18.99 0.70 3.58
C ARG A 99 19.04 -0.37 4.68
N LYS A 100 18.84 0.00 5.94
CA LYS A 100 19.00 -0.91 7.08
C LYS A 100 17.65 -1.52 7.45
N ALA A 101 17.60 -2.84 7.62
CA ALA A 101 16.44 -3.49 8.20
C ALA A 101 16.36 -3.15 9.70
N VAL A 102 15.19 -2.66 10.15
CA VAL A 102 14.97 -2.31 11.57
C VAL A 102 14.33 -3.43 12.37
N GLY A 103 13.94 -4.52 11.70
CA GLY A 103 13.16 -5.60 12.29
C GLY A 103 11.66 -5.30 12.32
N GLY A 104 10.86 -6.36 12.46
CA GLY A 104 9.40 -6.25 12.34
C GLY A 104 8.91 -6.22 10.89
N ARG A 105 7.62 -6.46 10.74
CA ARG A 105 6.93 -6.52 9.45
C ARG A 105 5.57 -5.84 9.54
N ILE A 106 5.08 -5.34 8.42
CA ILE A 106 3.73 -4.80 8.27
C ILE A 106 3.00 -5.59 7.19
N GLU A 107 1.83 -6.13 7.53
CA GLU A 107 0.94 -6.75 6.56
C GLU A 107 0.04 -5.68 5.94
N ALA A 108 -0.04 -5.64 4.62
CA ALA A 108 -0.84 -4.65 3.91
C ALA A 108 -1.55 -5.28 2.71
N LYS A 109 -2.83 -4.92 2.56
CA LYS A 109 -3.67 -5.29 1.41
C LYS A 109 -3.96 -4.06 0.57
N VAL A 110 -3.46 -4.04 -0.66
CA VAL A 110 -3.69 -2.97 -1.63
C VAL A 110 -4.48 -3.54 -2.80
N ARG A 111 -5.51 -2.83 -3.25
CA ARG A 111 -6.43 -3.30 -4.30
C ARG A 111 -6.71 -2.20 -5.31
N ILE A 112 -6.82 -2.60 -6.57
CA ILE A 112 -7.34 -1.79 -7.67
C ILE A 112 -8.52 -2.54 -8.31
N ARG A 113 -9.49 -1.81 -8.87
CA ARG A 113 -10.69 -2.40 -9.47
C ARG A 113 -10.37 -3.30 -10.66
N GLU A 114 -9.46 -2.83 -11.52
CA GLU A 114 -8.99 -3.52 -12.72
C GLU A 114 -7.50 -3.20 -12.89
N PRO A 115 -6.70 -4.11 -13.47
CA PRO A 115 -5.30 -3.86 -13.80
C PRO A 115 -5.11 -2.66 -14.75
N LEU A 116 -3.91 -2.09 -14.75
CA LEU A 116 -3.58 -0.86 -15.49
C LEU A 116 -3.29 -1.06 -16.99
N LEU A 117 -2.74 -2.21 -17.41
CA LEU A 117 -2.26 -2.40 -18.79
C LEU A 117 -3.09 -3.40 -19.59
N ALA A 118 -3.30 -4.61 -19.06
CA ALA A 118 -4.09 -5.63 -19.73
C ALA A 118 -5.47 -5.67 -19.09
N LYS A 119 -6.58 -5.76 -19.84
CA LYS A 119 -7.81 -6.33 -19.26
C LYS A 119 -7.39 -7.68 -18.66
N GLN A 120 -7.66 -7.94 -17.38
CA GLN A 120 -7.47 -9.27 -16.82
C GLN A 120 -8.42 -10.22 -17.56
N VAL A 121 -7.94 -10.81 -18.65
CA VAL A 121 -8.60 -11.92 -19.33
C VAL A 121 -8.02 -13.17 -18.66
N GLU A 122 -8.65 -13.57 -17.56
CA GLU A 122 -8.50 -14.96 -17.12
C GLU A 122 -9.26 -15.82 -18.13
N GLU A 123 -8.54 -16.57 -18.97
CA GLU A 123 -9.14 -17.68 -19.72
C GLU A 123 -9.53 -18.77 -18.72
N VAL A 124 -10.71 -18.64 -18.12
CA VAL A 124 -11.31 -19.73 -17.37
C VAL A 124 -11.80 -20.76 -18.40
N LYS A 125 -11.05 -21.84 -18.57
CA LYS A 125 -11.53 -23.03 -19.32
C LYS A 125 -12.61 -23.72 -18.51
N GLU A 126 -13.83 -23.21 -18.55
CA GLU A 126 -14.98 -23.99 -18.12
C GLU A 126 -15.42 -24.93 -19.25
N LYS A 127 -15.80 -26.16 -18.89
CA LYS A 127 -16.40 -27.11 -19.83
C LYS A 127 -17.85 -26.69 -20.08
N TRP A 128 -18.05 -25.69 -20.94
CA TRP A 128 -19.38 -25.31 -21.39
C TRP A 128 -19.96 -26.42 -22.26
N LEU A 129 -21.05 -27.04 -21.80
CA LEU A 129 -21.85 -27.92 -22.61
C LEU A 129 -22.67 -27.06 -23.57
N VAL A 130 -22.25 -26.98 -24.83
CA VAL A 130 -22.97 -26.24 -25.88
C VAL A 130 -23.97 -27.20 -26.53
N PHE A 131 -25.25 -26.87 -26.48
CA PHE A 131 -26.25 -27.56 -27.30
C PHE A 131 -26.24 -26.96 -28.71
N VAL A 132 -26.11 -27.81 -29.72
CA VAL A 132 -26.31 -27.50 -31.14
C VAL A 132 -27.66 -28.07 -31.57
#